data_AF-A0A8K2A7T0-F1
#
_entry.id   AF-A0A8K2A7T0-F1
#
_cell.length_a   1.000
_cell.length_b   1.000
_cell.length_c   1.000
_cell.angle_alpha   90.00
_cell.angle_beta   90.00
_cell.angle_gamma   90.00
#
_symmetry.space_group_name_H-M   'P 1'
#
loop_
_entity.id
_entity.type
_entity.pdbx_description
1 polymer ?
#
loop_
_entity_poly.entity_id
_entity_poly.type
_entity_poly.pdbx_seq_one_letter_code
_entity_poly.pdbx_strand_id
1 'polypeptide(L)'
;MSTIQRQYSLPNCVLILEGLDDLENTSSDLARQSLSILTRCECHFANQPQSLIGGRDFFEALMKATHTCAQTWMSGIASKSASRKNKGDPTVQLHPQAGGQFCLQVPTQLLHEHTMTVGANTAAKDSDTSSDDPGWVTLNLSTVQLFDLMEAVDQVLTDTQTLPDLALKVHPLARREAHSGSGVGSKSASLALGTVTLAVAAAAFFWLPVPEVRRPPEDEPLPPPTTESAPEAPAGSPPASNAGNGN
;
A
#
# COMPACT_ATOMS: atom_id res chain seq x y z
N MET A 1 10.21 33.17 13.67
CA MET A 1 10.42 31.75 13.37
C MET A 1 10.16 30.98 14.65
N SER A 2 9.03 30.29 14.75
CA SER A 2 8.77 29.32 15.81
C SER A 2 9.27 27.95 15.37
N THR A 3 9.94 27.24 16.27
CA THR A 3 10.29 25.83 16.10
C THR A 3 9.07 24.98 16.40
N ILE A 4 8.71 24.08 15.49
CA ILE A 4 7.63 23.11 15.63
C ILE A 4 8.25 21.73 15.77
N GLN A 5 7.73 20.93 16.69
CA GLN A 5 8.09 19.52 16.85
C GLN A 5 6.83 18.66 16.72
N ARG A 6 6.94 17.59 15.94
CA ARG A 6 5.89 16.58 15.72
C ARG A 6 6.45 15.22 16.09
N GLN A 7 5.68 14.43 16.83
CA GLN A 7 6.10 13.12 17.30
C GLN A 7 5.04 12.07 16.94
N TYR A 8 5.49 10.99 16.31
CA TYR A 8 4.70 9.82 15.94
C TYR A 8 5.24 8.63 16.75
N SER A 9 4.49 8.21 17.75
CA SER A 9 4.97 7.27 18.78
C SER A 9 4.20 5.96 18.72
N LEU A 10 4.83 4.93 18.16
CA LEU A 10 4.33 3.56 18.16
C LEU A 10 5.13 2.69 19.14
N PRO A 11 4.65 1.48 19.49
CA PRO A 11 5.27 0.67 20.55
C PRO A 11 6.75 0.32 20.31
N ASN A 12 7.17 0.14 19.05
CA ASN A 12 8.53 -0.24 18.68
C ASN A 12 9.25 0.76 17.77
N CYS A 13 8.60 1.87 17.41
CA CYS A 13 9.17 2.93 16.60
C CYS A 13 8.67 4.30 17.07
N VAL A 14 9.59 5.23 17.33
CA VAL A 14 9.26 6.63 17.59
C VAL A 14 9.95 7.50 16.57
N LEU A 15 9.17 8.30 15.83
CA LEU A 15 9.67 9.25 14.85
C LEU A 15 9.38 10.67 15.33
N ILE A 16 10.43 11.49 15.41
CA ILE A 16 10.38 12.87 15.86
C ILE A 16 10.86 13.76 14.72
N LEU A 17 10.01 14.69 14.30
CA LEU A 17 10.29 15.67 13.26
C LEU A 17 10.29 17.06 13.89
N GLU A 18 11.42 17.74 13.80
CA GLU A 18 11.58 19.13 14.24
C GLU A 18 11.90 20.01 13.05
N GLY A 19 11.28 21.18 13.03
CA GLY A 19 11.36 22.09 11.90
C GLY A 19 10.87 23.48 12.20
N LEU A 20 10.72 24.26 11.14
CA LEU A 20 10.23 25.63 11.18
C LEU A 20 8.89 25.72 10.45
N ASP A 21 8.06 26.64 10.93
CA ASP A 21 6.87 27.08 10.20
C ASP A 21 7.25 27.98 9.03
N ASP A 22 6.43 27.98 7.99
CA ASP A 22 6.57 28.97 6.93
C ASP A 22 6.09 30.34 7.44
N LEU A 23 6.88 31.38 7.24
CA LEU A 23 6.66 32.70 7.83
C LEU A 23 5.41 33.42 7.29
N GLU A 24 4.78 32.91 6.25
CA GLU A 24 3.64 33.57 5.60
C GLU A 24 2.33 33.46 6.39
N ASN A 25 2.21 32.48 7.30
CA ASN A 25 1.03 32.33 8.16
C ASN A 25 1.22 33.04 9.51
N THR A 26 0.88 34.33 9.56
CA THR A 26 0.87 35.17 10.77
C THR A 26 -0.25 34.81 11.78
N SER A 27 -0.80 33.59 11.76
CA SER A 27 -1.84 33.17 12.70
C SER A 27 -1.21 32.52 13.93
N SER A 28 -1.40 33.14 15.09
CA SER A 28 -0.93 32.70 16.41
C SER A 28 -1.55 31.41 16.94
N ASP A 29 -2.30 30.68 16.10
CA ASP A 29 -3.06 29.50 16.49
C ASP A 29 -2.20 28.25 16.24
N LEU A 30 -1.81 27.56 17.31
CA LEU A 30 -1.00 26.34 17.24
C LEU A 30 -1.64 25.25 16.36
N ALA A 31 -2.98 25.26 16.23
CA ALA A 31 -3.69 24.33 15.36
C ALA A 31 -3.45 24.56 13.85
N ARG A 32 -2.84 25.70 13.47
CA ARG A 32 -2.55 26.08 12.08
C ARG A 32 -1.05 26.13 11.76
N GLN A 33 -0.21 25.81 12.73
CA GLN A 33 1.25 25.83 12.54
C GLN A 33 1.68 24.62 11.73
N SER A 34 2.22 24.89 10.53
CA SER A 34 2.60 23.87 9.56
C SER A 34 4.12 23.67 9.57
N LEU A 35 4.61 22.46 9.79
CA LEU A 35 6.04 22.18 9.71
C LEU A 35 6.43 22.04 8.23
N SER A 36 6.93 23.09 7.58
CA SER A 36 7.28 23.08 6.15
C SER A 36 8.76 22.77 5.92
N ILE A 37 9.64 23.25 6.81
CA ILE A 37 11.09 23.06 6.73
C ILE A 37 11.54 22.07 7.81
N LEU A 38 11.98 20.88 7.41
CA LEU A 38 12.55 19.88 8.33
C LEU A 38 14.01 20.19 8.65
N THR A 39 14.31 20.49 9.91
CA THR A 39 15.69 20.72 10.38
C THR A 39 16.28 19.45 10.99
N ARG A 40 15.45 18.64 11.67
CA ARG A 40 15.89 17.40 12.32
C ARG A 40 14.80 16.33 12.23
N CYS A 41 15.22 15.14 11.85
CA CYS A 41 14.45 13.91 11.89
C CYS A 41 15.18 12.93 12.80
N GLU A 42 14.50 12.41 13.80
CA GLU A 42 15.03 11.43 14.74
C GLU A 42 14.14 10.19 14.77
N CYS A 43 14.76 9.01 14.63
CA CYS A 43 14.08 7.73 14.59
C CYS A 43 14.66 6.80 15.66
N HIS A 44 13.81 6.33 16.55
CA HIS A 44 14.14 5.38 17.62
C HIS A 44 13.43 4.05 17.39
N PHE A 45 14.13 2.95 17.67
CA PHE A 45 13.54 1.62 17.67
C PHE A 45 13.63 1.00 19.06
N ALA A 46 12.59 0.27 19.48
CA ALA A 46 12.62 -0.43 20.76
C ALA A 46 13.81 -1.40 20.82
N ASN A 47 14.47 -1.52 21.97
CA ASN A 47 15.64 -2.40 22.14
C ASN A 47 16.84 -2.10 21.23
N GLN A 48 16.87 -0.96 20.55
CA GLN A 48 18.04 -0.45 19.84
C GLN A 48 18.62 0.74 20.62
N PRO A 49 19.88 0.69 21.07
CA PRO A 49 20.48 1.79 21.83
C PRO A 49 20.81 3.00 20.94
N GLN A 50 20.84 2.81 19.62
CA GLN A 50 21.22 3.81 18.65
C GLN A 50 19.98 4.47 18.05
N SER A 51 19.85 5.79 18.22
CA SER A 51 18.91 6.60 17.45
C SER A 51 19.52 7.03 16.12
N LEU A 52 18.69 7.09 15.08
CA LEU A 52 19.08 7.62 13.78
C LEU A 52 18.63 9.08 13.71
N ILE A 53 19.59 9.99 13.61
CA ILE A 53 19.34 11.42 13.60
C ILE A 53 19.89 12.00 12.30
N GLY A 54 19.04 12.64 11.50
CA GLY A 54 19.42 13.26 10.24
C GLY A 54 18.51 14.43 9.87
N GLY A 55 18.64 14.92 8.64
CA GLY A 55 17.81 16.01 8.11
C GLY A 55 16.70 15.52 7.19
N ARG A 56 16.22 16.42 6.32
CA ARG A 56 15.23 16.10 5.27
C ARG A 56 15.69 14.97 4.34
N ASP A 57 16.94 15.00 3.89
CA ASP A 57 17.47 14.01 2.96
C ASP A 57 17.47 12.60 3.56
N PHE A 58 17.83 12.49 4.84
CA PHE A 58 17.72 11.25 5.60
C PHE A 58 16.28 10.75 5.66
N PHE A 59 15.34 11.61 6.06
CA PHE A 59 13.94 11.24 6.17
C PHE A 59 13.37 10.79 4.81
N GLU A 60 13.63 11.54 3.75
CA GLU A 60 13.22 11.19 2.39
C GLU A 60 13.80 9.85 1.93
N ALA A 61 15.08 9.59 2.20
CA ALA A 61 15.72 8.34 1.86
C ALA A 61 15.13 7.17 2.69
N LEU A 62 14.86 7.39 3.99
CA LEU A 62 14.22 6.41 4.87
C LEU A 62 12.82 6.04 4.36
N MET A 63 11.96 7.02 4.05
CA MET A 63 10.64 6.76 3.50
C MET A 63 10.70 5.97 2.19
N LYS A 64 11.59 6.36 1.27
CA LYS A 64 11.81 5.65 -0.01
C LYS A 64 12.24 4.20 0.24
N ALA A 65 13.14 3.97 1.18
CA ALA A 65 13.63 2.63 1.52
C ALA A 65 12.53 1.76 2.17
N THR A 66 11.81 2.32 3.15
CA THR A 66 10.68 1.67 3.82
C THR A 66 9.62 1.23 2.82
N HIS A 67 9.19 2.14 1.94
CA HIS A 67 8.19 1.83 0.92
C HIS A 67 8.68 0.78 -0.10
N THR A 68 9.95 0.86 -0.51
CA THR A 68 10.54 -0.11 -1.45
C THR A 68 10.61 -1.51 -0.82
N CYS A 69 11.00 -1.59 0.45
CA CYS A 69 11.03 -2.84 1.20
C CYS A 69 9.62 -3.41 1.35
N ALA A 70 8.65 -2.59 1.75
CA ALA A 70 7.24 -2.99 1.87
C ALA A 70 6.71 -3.56 0.56
N GLN A 71 6.88 -2.86 -0.56
CA GLN A 71 6.45 -3.34 -1.88
C GLN A 71 7.11 -4.67 -2.26
N THR A 72 8.42 -4.80 -2.05
CA THR A 72 9.19 -6.01 -2.40
C THR A 72 8.73 -7.21 -1.55
N TRP A 73 8.56 -6.98 -0.25
CA TRP A 73 8.17 -8.01 0.70
C TRP A 73 6.72 -8.45 0.52
N MET A 74 5.79 -7.51 0.34
CA MET A 74 4.36 -7.82 0.14
C MET A 74 4.06 -8.41 -1.25
N SER A 75 4.80 -8.00 -2.28
CA SER A 75 4.57 -8.52 -3.64
C SER A 75 5.20 -9.88 -3.89
N GLY A 76 6.14 -10.33 -3.06
CA GLY A 76 6.94 -11.53 -3.29
C GLY A 76 7.87 -11.44 -4.51
N ILE A 77 8.03 -10.25 -5.08
CA ILE A 77 8.86 -9.98 -6.26
C ILE A 77 10.18 -9.42 -5.77
N ALA A 78 11.28 -10.09 -6.09
CA ALA A 78 12.62 -9.51 -5.91
C ALA A 78 12.76 -8.25 -6.79
N SER A 79 12.72 -7.08 -6.17
CA SER A 79 12.92 -5.81 -6.87
C SER A 79 14.37 -5.71 -7.34
N LYS A 80 14.60 -5.83 -8.65
CA LYS A 80 15.91 -5.50 -9.27
C LYS A 80 16.15 -3.99 -9.34
N SER A 81 15.16 -3.18 -8.93
CA SER A 81 15.20 -1.72 -9.00
C SER A 81 16.22 -1.11 -8.04
N ALA A 82 16.52 -1.77 -6.91
CA ALA A 82 17.57 -1.33 -5.98
C ALA A 82 18.98 -1.36 -6.62
N SER A 83 19.22 -2.24 -7.61
CA SER A 83 20.52 -2.38 -8.27
C SER A 83 20.71 -1.45 -9.48
N ARG A 84 19.67 -0.73 -9.92
CA ARG A 84 19.71 0.11 -11.13
C ARG A 84 19.77 1.61 -10.86
N LYS A 85 19.98 2.02 -9.60
CA LYS A 85 20.24 3.41 -9.22
C LYS A 85 21.73 3.73 -9.32
N ASN A 86 22.01 4.98 -9.70
CA ASN A 86 23.33 5.57 -9.90
C ASN A 86 24.32 5.12 -8.82
N LYS A 87 25.47 4.58 -9.23
CA LYS A 87 26.52 3.98 -8.38
C LYS A 87 27.27 4.99 -7.48
N GLY A 88 26.61 6.07 -7.05
CA GLY A 88 27.25 7.18 -6.34
C GLY A 88 26.33 8.07 -5.49
N ASP A 89 25.05 7.76 -5.33
CA ASP A 89 24.18 8.52 -4.42
C ASP A 89 24.01 7.76 -3.09
N PRO A 90 24.53 8.28 -1.95
CA PRO A 90 24.40 7.63 -0.65
C PRO A 90 22.92 7.57 -0.25
N THR A 91 22.30 6.40 -0.40
CA THR A 91 20.87 6.20 -0.11
C THR A 91 20.69 5.16 1.00
N VAL A 92 19.63 5.36 1.81
CA VAL A 92 19.22 4.39 2.82
C VAL A 92 18.80 3.08 2.15
N GLN A 93 19.27 1.96 2.68
CA GLN A 93 18.93 0.63 2.19
C GLN A 93 18.16 -0.12 3.26
N LEU A 94 17.03 -0.73 2.87
CA LEU A 94 16.23 -1.59 3.75
C LEU A 94 15.91 -2.87 3.01
N HIS A 95 16.37 -4.00 3.53
CA HIS A 95 16.17 -5.29 2.89
C HIS A 95 15.80 -6.39 3.90
N PRO A 96 14.94 -7.36 3.50
CA PRO A 96 14.68 -8.53 4.32
C PRO A 96 15.95 -9.38 4.49
N GLN A 97 16.02 -10.08 5.62
CA GLN A 97 17.06 -11.04 5.97
C GLN A 97 16.44 -12.41 6.31
N ALA A 98 17.30 -13.42 6.48
CA ALA A 98 16.86 -14.72 6.95
C ALA A 98 16.19 -14.63 8.32
N GLY A 99 15.18 -15.47 8.56
CA GLY A 99 14.50 -15.53 9.87
C GLY A 99 13.49 -14.42 10.13
N GLY A 100 13.01 -13.70 9.10
CA GLY A 100 12.00 -12.66 9.26
C GLY A 100 12.53 -11.37 9.89
N GLN A 101 13.83 -11.14 9.83
CA GLN A 101 14.46 -9.88 10.23
C GLN A 101 14.66 -8.97 9.01
N PHE A 102 14.95 -7.71 9.26
CA PHE A 102 15.21 -6.70 8.24
C PHE A 102 16.48 -5.93 8.58
N CYS A 103 17.28 -5.63 7.59
CA CYS A 103 18.51 -4.85 7.75
C CYS A 103 18.28 -3.44 7.24
N LEU A 104 18.37 -2.45 8.12
CA LEU A 104 18.36 -1.04 7.79
C LEU A 104 19.81 -0.53 7.77
N GLN A 105 20.28 -0.09 6.61
CA GLN A 105 21.60 0.51 6.43
C GLN A 105 21.47 1.98 6.04
N VAL A 106 22.08 2.85 6.83
CA VAL A 106 22.04 4.30 6.64
C VAL A 106 23.46 4.81 6.43
N PRO A 107 23.74 5.50 5.30
CA PRO A 107 25.01 6.18 5.11
C PRO A 107 25.24 7.23 6.19
N THR A 108 26.42 7.27 6.80
CA THR A 108 26.74 8.23 7.87
C THR A 108 26.68 9.68 7.39
N GLN A 109 26.81 9.94 6.08
CA GLN A 109 26.69 11.27 5.48
C GLN A 109 25.27 11.85 5.58
N LEU A 110 24.25 11.00 5.73
CA LEU A 110 22.88 11.44 5.94
C LEU A 110 22.57 11.70 7.42
N LEU A 111 23.46 11.33 8.33
CA LEU A 111 23.26 11.46 9.77
C LEU A 111 23.97 12.70 10.31
N HIS A 112 23.28 13.48 11.14
CA HIS A 112 23.84 14.66 11.80
C HIS A 112 24.65 14.30 13.05
N GLU A 113 24.33 13.18 13.71
CA GLU A 113 25.02 12.70 14.91
C GLU A 113 25.46 11.24 14.74
N HIS A 114 26.75 10.99 14.94
CA HIS A 114 27.30 9.64 15.02
C HIS A 114 27.20 9.14 16.45
N THR A 115 26.01 8.71 16.87
CA THR A 115 25.90 7.90 18.10
C THR A 115 26.40 6.48 17.78
N MET A 116 27.72 6.35 17.57
CA MET A 116 28.40 5.07 17.51
C MET A 116 28.42 4.45 18.92
N THR A 117 27.34 3.83 19.34
CA THR A 117 27.43 2.77 20.35
C THR A 117 27.78 1.48 19.61
N VAL A 118 29.08 1.22 19.56
CA VAL A 118 29.72 -0.01 19.07
C VAL A 118 28.89 -1.23 19.52
N GLY A 119 28.17 -1.82 18.58
CA GLY A 119 27.24 -2.91 18.82
C GLY A 119 27.03 -3.78 17.58
N ALA A 120 28.07 -3.95 16.76
CA ALA A 120 28.10 -4.97 15.73
C ALA A 120 29.54 -5.42 15.55
N ASN A 121 29.75 -6.74 15.58
CA ASN A 121 31.00 -7.44 15.32
C ASN A 121 31.75 -6.85 14.11
N THR A 122 32.61 -5.87 14.34
CA THR A 122 33.70 -5.56 13.44
C THR A 122 34.73 -6.66 13.68
N ALA A 123 34.77 -7.63 12.76
CA ALA A 123 35.94 -8.48 12.64
C ALA A 123 37.15 -7.55 12.59
N ALA A 124 37.97 -7.62 13.63
CA ALA A 124 39.19 -6.85 13.78
C ALA A 124 39.98 -6.93 12.48
N LYS A 125 40.11 -5.78 11.81
CA LYS A 125 41.17 -5.58 10.83
C LYS A 125 42.04 -4.47 11.39
N ASP A 126 43.06 -4.92 12.12
CA ASP A 126 44.18 -4.10 12.53
C ASP A 126 44.81 -3.40 11.32
N SER A 127 45.47 -2.29 11.63
CA SER A 127 46.43 -1.53 10.83
C SER A 127 45.90 -0.50 9.84
N ASP A 128 46.14 0.77 10.22
CA ASP A 128 46.73 1.83 9.41
C ASP A 128 46.61 1.66 7.89
N THR A 129 45.67 2.38 7.27
CA THR A 129 45.86 3.15 6.02
C THR A 129 44.56 3.91 5.74
N SER A 130 44.69 5.23 5.54
CA SER A 130 43.68 6.14 4.98
C SER A 130 42.80 5.46 3.93
N SER A 131 41.55 5.17 4.31
CA SER A 131 40.54 4.59 3.42
C SER A 131 39.24 5.35 3.66
N ASP A 132 38.88 6.21 2.71
CA ASP A 132 37.55 6.83 2.57
C ASP A 132 36.50 5.74 2.29
N ASP A 133 36.23 4.88 3.27
CA ASP A 133 35.06 4.00 3.22
C ASP A 133 33.88 4.80 3.77
N PRO A 134 32.82 5.09 2.97
CA PRO A 134 31.66 5.80 3.48
C PRO A 134 31.08 4.98 4.63
N GLY A 135 31.18 5.48 5.85
CA GLY A 135 30.66 4.78 7.01
C GLY A 135 29.17 4.46 6.84
N TRP A 136 28.75 3.28 7.29
CA TRP A 136 27.35 2.89 7.33
C TRP A 136 26.95 2.59 8.76
N VAL A 137 25.77 3.05 9.17
CA VAL A 137 25.08 2.58 10.37
C VAL A 137 24.15 1.45 9.96
N THR A 138 24.25 0.30 10.63
CA THR A 138 23.42 -0.87 10.36
C THR A 138 22.58 -1.22 11.58
N LEU A 139 21.26 -1.34 11.40
CA LEU A 139 20.32 -1.78 12.42
C LEU A 139 19.56 -3.02 11.94
N ASN A 140 19.46 -4.02 12.80
CA ASN A 140 18.60 -5.18 12.57
C ASN A 140 17.22 -4.91 13.18
N LEU A 141 16.21 -4.84 12.33
CA LEU A 141 14.82 -4.62 12.69
C LEU A 141 14.06 -5.95 12.71
N SER A 142 13.20 -6.13 13.71
CA SER A 142 12.18 -7.17 13.71
C SER A 142 11.03 -6.79 12.77
N THR A 143 10.20 -7.77 12.41
CA THR A 143 8.97 -7.52 11.64
C THR A 143 8.06 -6.48 12.29
N VAL A 144 7.93 -6.51 13.63
CA VAL A 144 7.07 -5.56 14.35
C VAL A 144 7.67 -4.14 14.30
N GLN A 145 8.99 -4.00 14.45
CA GLN A 145 9.67 -2.70 14.28
C GLN A 145 9.53 -2.14 12.87
N LEU A 146 9.61 -2.99 11.84
CA LEU A 146 9.37 -2.56 10.46
C LEU A 146 7.92 -2.11 10.25
N PHE A 147 6.95 -2.85 10.80
CA PHE A 147 5.53 -2.46 10.71
C PHE A 147 5.27 -1.12 11.40
N ASP A 148 5.81 -0.93 12.61
CA ASP A 148 5.67 0.33 13.32
C ASP A 148 6.37 1.48 12.57
N LEU A 149 7.50 1.23 11.90
CA LEU A 149 8.14 2.23 11.02
C LEU A 149 7.26 2.60 9.82
N MET A 150 6.65 1.62 9.16
CA MET A 150 5.76 1.86 8.03
C MET A 150 4.55 2.69 8.46
N GLU A 151 3.93 2.32 9.59
CA GLU A 151 2.78 3.05 10.11
C GLU A 151 3.16 4.47 10.58
N ALA A 152 4.31 4.66 11.23
CA ALA A 152 4.78 6.00 11.59
C ALA A 152 5.02 6.88 10.35
N VAL A 153 5.59 6.33 9.28
CA VAL A 153 5.74 7.04 8.00
C VAL A 153 4.38 7.39 7.38
N ASP A 154 3.44 6.45 7.38
CA ASP A 154 2.09 6.69 6.85
C ASP A 154 1.34 7.76 7.65
N GLN A 155 1.51 7.79 8.98
CA GLN A 155 0.95 8.85 9.84
C GLN A 155 1.53 10.23 9.49
N VAL A 156 2.84 10.33 9.22
CA VAL A 156 3.46 11.59 8.77
C VAL A 156 2.87 12.03 7.44
N LEU A 157 2.79 11.12 6.46
CA LEU A 157 2.27 11.43 5.12
C LEU A 157 0.77 11.80 5.12
N THR A 158 0.04 11.36 6.15
CA THR A 158 -1.39 11.69 6.33
C THR A 158 -1.59 13.00 7.12
N ASP A 159 -0.57 13.46 7.84
CA ASP A 159 -0.61 14.72 8.59
C ASP A 159 -0.39 15.91 7.66
N THR A 160 -1.49 16.51 7.19
CA THR A 160 -1.48 17.67 6.29
C THR A 160 -0.73 18.90 6.83
N GLN A 161 -0.43 18.95 8.13
CA GLN A 161 0.31 20.04 8.76
C GLN A 161 1.80 19.71 8.96
N THR A 162 2.25 18.53 8.55
CA THR A 162 3.65 18.11 8.65
C THR A 162 4.19 17.80 7.27
N LEU A 163 5.11 18.66 6.81
CA LEU A 163 5.76 18.59 5.52
C LEU A 163 4.76 18.51 4.36
N PRO A 164 3.87 19.50 4.18
CA PRO A 164 2.82 19.45 3.15
C PRO A 164 3.38 19.30 1.72
N ASP A 165 4.60 19.78 1.46
CA ASP A 165 5.27 19.67 0.17
C ASP A 165 5.96 18.32 -0.06
N LEU A 166 5.96 17.44 0.94
CA LEU A 166 6.59 16.13 0.88
C LEU A 166 5.69 15.14 0.16
N ALA A 167 5.92 14.98 -1.14
CA ALA A 167 5.25 13.97 -1.95
C ALA A 167 6.15 12.73 -2.14
N LEU A 168 5.74 11.59 -1.59
CA LEU A 168 6.37 10.31 -1.91
C LEU A 168 5.96 9.88 -3.33
N LYS A 169 6.87 9.99 -4.29
CA LYS A 169 6.66 9.48 -5.66
C LYS A 169 6.81 7.97 -5.70
N VAL A 170 5.76 7.26 -5.30
CA VAL A 170 5.68 5.80 -5.41
C VAL A 170 5.34 5.42 -6.85
N HIS A 171 6.21 4.64 -7.50
CA HIS A 171 5.89 4.02 -8.77
C HIS A 171 5.35 2.60 -8.55
N PRO A 172 4.23 2.22 -9.18
CA PRO A 172 3.79 0.83 -9.22
C PRO A 172 4.88 -0.05 -9.82
N LEU A 173 5.19 -1.18 -9.18
CA LEU A 173 6.15 -2.15 -9.72
C LEU A 173 5.61 -2.71 -11.04
N ALA A 174 6.41 -2.63 -12.10
CA ALA A 174 5.98 -3.11 -13.40
C ALA A 174 5.79 -4.64 -13.36
N ARG A 175 4.65 -5.14 -13.87
CA ARG A 175 4.34 -6.59 -13.91
C ARG A 175 5.46 -7.41 -14.56
N ARG A 176 6.25 -6.84 -15.47
CA ARG A 176 7.40 -7.51 -16.09
C ARG A 176 8.53 -7.82 -15.11
N GLU A 177 8.72 -6.99 -14.08
CA GLU A 177 9.69 -7.22 -13.01
C GLU A 177 9.23 -8.38 -12.11
N ALA A 178 7.91 -8.53 -11.92
CA ALA A 178 7.27 -9.66 -11.24
C ALA A 178 7.59 -11.03 -11.85
N HIS A 179 7.75 -11.09 -13.17
CA HIS A 179 7.91 -12.35 -13.90
C HIS A 179 9.39 -12.75 -14.08
N SER A 180 10.33 -11.96 -13.56
CA SER A 180 11.76 -12.13 -13.82
C SER A 180 12.52 -12.96 -12.77
N GLY A 181 11.79 -13.58 -11.83
CA GLY A 181 12.32 -14.43 -10.75
C GLY A 181 12.28 -15.94 -10.99
N SER A 182 11.77 -16.42 -12.12
CA SER A 182 11.89 -17.84 -12.50
C SER A 182 12.73 -17.94 -13.75
N GLY A 183 13.85 -18.67 -13.68
CA GLY A 183 14.53 -19.16 -14.87
C GLY A 183 13.52 -19.75 -15.84
N VAL A 184 13.76 -19.54 -17.13
CA VAL A 184 12.97 -20.12 -18.23
C VAL A 184 13.13 -21.64 -18.15
N GLY A 185 12.30 -22.26 -17.32
CA GLY A 185 12.24 -23.68 -17.06
C GLY A 185 10.81 -24.03 -16.69
N SER A 186 10.02 -24.34 -17.72
CA SER A 186 8.71 -25.00 -17.65
C SER A 186 7.65 -24.38 -16.73
N LYS A 187 7.11 -23.22 -17.10
CA LYS A 187 5.75 -22.82 -16.70
C LYS A 187 4.75 -23.27 -17.77
N SER A 188 4.40 -24.54 -17.77
CA SER A 188 3.37 -25.11 -18.65
C SER A 188 2.52 -26.19 -17.96
N ALA A 189 2.21 -26.01 -16.67
CA ALA A 189 1.39 -26.99 -15.93
C ALA A 189 -0.04 -26.52 -15.61
N SER A 190 -0.40 -25.25 -15.76
CA SER A 190 -1.72 -24.76 -15.31
C SER A 190 -2.77 -24.57 -16.42
N LEU A 191 -2.51 -25.04 -17.65
CA LEU A 191 -3.52 -25.02 -18.73
C LEU A 191 -4.05 -26.41 -19.11
N ALA A 192 -3.62 -27.49 -18.45
CA ALA A 192 -3.95 -28.86 -18.87
C ALA A 192 -5.10 -29.53 -18.08
N LEU A 193 -5.57 -28.96 -16.97
CA LEU A 193 -6.65 -29.56 -16.18
C LEU A 193 -8.07 -29.19 -16.63
N GLY A 194 -8.24 -28.22 -17.54
CA GLY A 194 -9.56 -27.75 -17.97
C GLY A 194 -10.19 -28.54 -19.13
N THR A 195 -9.40 -29.24 -19.94
CA THR A 195 -9.91 -29.93 -21.15
C THR A 195 -10.45 -31.32 -20.87
N VAL A 196 -10.06 -31.96 -19.76
CA VAL A 196 -10.54 -33.29 -19.39
C VAL A 196 -11.98 -33.25 -18.87
N THR A 197 -12.36 -32.23 -18.11
CA THR A 197 -13.71 -32.12 -17.53
C THR A 197 -14.81 -31.87 -18.57
N LEU A 198 -14.51 -31.14 -19.66
CA LEU A 198 -15.49 -30.91 -20.73
C LEU A 198 -15.84 -32.19 -21.51
N ALA A 199 -14.85 -33.05 -21.79
CA ALA A 199 -15.06 -34.31 -22.50
C ALA A 199 -15.92 -35.31 -21.68
N VAL A 200 -15.68 -35.38 -20.36
CA VAL A 200 -16.46 -36.25 -19.47
C VAL A 200 -17.91 -35.78 -19.35
N ALA A 201 -18.16 -34.48 -19.25
CA ALA A 201 -19.52 -33.94 -19.18
C ALA A 201 -20.31 -34.19 -20.49
N ALA A 202 -19.68 -34.01 -21.66
CA ALA A 202 -20.32 -34.30 -22.95
C ALA A 202 -20.68 -35.78 -23.10
N ALA A 203 -19.81 -36.69 -22.67
CA ALA A 203 -20.10 -38.13 -22.67
C ALA A 203 -21.26 -38.49 -21.73
N ALA A 204 -21.34 -37.87 -20.54
CA ALA A 204 -22.45 -38.08 -19.62
C ALA A 204 -23.79 -37.60 -20.21
N PHE A 205 -23.82 -36.44 -20.86
CA PHE A 205 -25.04 -35.94 -21.51
C PHE A 205 -25.45 -36.75 -22.75
N PHE A 206 -24.51 -37.40 -23.45
CA PHE A 206 -24.84 -38.30 -24.56
C PHE A 206 -25.56 -39.58 -24.10
N TRP A 207 -25.33 -40.02 -22.86
CA TRP A 207 -25.98 -41.21 -22.29
C TRP A 207 -27.22 -40.91 -21.44
N LEU A 208 -27.56 -39.64 -21.23
CA LEU A 208 -28.87 -39.32 -20.66
C LEU A 208 -29.95 -39.49 -21.75
N PRO A 209 -31.00 -40.27 -21.49
CA PRO A 209 -32.14 -40.34 -22.39
C PRO A 209 -32.77 -38.96 -22.52
N VAL A 210 -33.07 -38.54 -23.75
CA VAL A 210 -33.72 -37.25 -24.03
C VAL A 210 -35.04 -37.20 -23.26
N PRO A 211 -35.23 -36.24 -22.33
CA PRO A 211 -36.47 -36.14 -21.58
C PRO A 211 -37.60 -35.76 -22.54
N GLU A 212 -38.70 -36.50 -22.48
CA GLU A 212 -39.89 -36.17 -23.25
C GLU A 212 -40.49 -34.86 -22.73
N VAL A 213 -40.36 -33.80 -23.53
CA VAL A 213 -41.06 -32.54 -23.33
C VAL A 213 -42.54 -32.78 -23.62
N ARG A 214 -43.34 -32.98 -22.56
CA ARG A 214 -44.79 -32.88 -22.68
C ARG A 214 -45.12 -31.42 -23.00
N ARG A 215 -45.59 -31.17 -24.22
CA ARG A 215 -46.20 -29.88 -24.54
C ARG A 215 -47.39 -29.67 -23.59
N PRO A 216 -47.49 -28.52 -22.92
CA PRO A 216 -48.72 -28.13 -22.26
C PRO A 216 -49.89 -28.27 -23.26
N PRO A 217 -51.08 -28.72 -22.83
CA PRO A 217 -52.25 -28.81 -23.70
C PRO A 217 -52.46 -27.47 -24.42
N GLU A 218 -52.52 -27.50 -25.75
CA GLU A 218 -52.95 -26.35 -26.54
C GLU A 218 -54.42 -26.08 -26.20
N ASP A 219 -54.72 -24.86 -25.74
CA ASP A 219 -56.09 -24.38 -25.56
C ASP A 219 -56.84 -24.50 -26.88
N GLU A 220 -57.98 -25.21 -26.84
CA GLU A 220 -58.85 -25.46 -27.97
C GLU A 220 -59.34 -24.12 -28.58
N PRO A 221 -59.25 -23.90 -29.90
CA PRO A 221 -59.71 -22.66 -30.52
C PRO A 221 -61.23 -22.49 -30.38
N LEU A 222 -61.64 -21.45 -29.65
CA LEU A 222 -63.03 -20.99 -29.60
C LEU A 222 -63.55 -20.65 -31.02
N PRO A 223 -64.80 -21.01 -31.36
CA PRO A 223 -65.39 -20.66 -32.65
C PRO A 223 -65.73 -19.15 -32.76
N PRO A 224 -65.67 -18.55 -33.98
CA PRO A 224 -65.91 -17.12 -34.23
C PRO A 224 -67.42 -16.74 -34.29
N PRO A 225 -67.77 -15.43 -34.29
CA PRO A 225 -68.85 -14.86 -33.48
C PRO A 225 -70.18 -14.65 -34.21
N THR A 226 -71.29 -14.55 -33.45
CA THR A 226 -72.57 -13.99 -33.92
C THR A 226 -73.10 -12.94 -32.94
N THR A 227 -73.40 -11.77 -33.49
CA THR A 227 -73.83 -10.48 -32.93
C THR A 227 -75.19 -10.52 -32.21
N GLU A 228 -75.36 -9.84 -31.07
CA GLU A 228 -76.59 -9.05 -30.78
C GLU A 228 -76.45 -8.08 -29.60
N SER A 229 -77.19 -6.97 -29.69
CA SER A 229 -77.08 -5.66 -29.02
C SER A 229 -77.24 -5.60 -27.49
N ALA A 230 -76.69 -4.50 -26.94
CA ALA A 230 -76.98 -3.97 -25.60
C ALA A 230 -78.48 -3.65 -25.39
N PRO A 231 -78.94 -3.57 -24.13
CA PRO A 231 -79.23 -2.23 -23.59
C PRO A 231 -78.87 -1.99 -22.11
N GLU A 232 -78.35 -0.77 -21.91
CA GLU A 232 -78.74 0.23 -20.89
C GLU A 232 -78.48 0.01 -19.39
N ALA A 233 -77.59 0.86 -18.88
CA ALA A 233 -77.44 1.21 -17.46
C ALA A 233 -78.49 2.25 -17.04
N PRO A 234 -78.87 2.31 -15.77
CA PRO A 234 -78.46 3.45 -14.93
C PRO A 234 -78.25 3.00 -13.47
N ALA A 235 -77.69 3.71 -12.50
CA ALA A 235 -77.06 5.02 -12.32
C ALA A 235 -76.46 4.97 -10.89
N GLY A 236 -75.59 5.92 -10.56
CA GLY A 236 -75.39 6.35 -9.17
C GLY A 236 -73.96 6.41 -8.66
N SER A 237 -73.22 7.40 -9.13
CA SER A 237 -72.11 8.07 -8.41
C SER A 237 -72.60 8.59 -7.03
N PRO A 238 -71.77 9.06 -6.06
CA PRO A 238 -70.52 9.80 -6.28
C PRO A 238 -69.39 9.65 -5.21
N PRO A 239 -68.27 10.40 -5.35
CA PRO A 239 -66.97 10.16 -4.73
C PRO A 239 -66.60 11.18 -3.64
N ALA A 240 -65.41 11.04 -3.05
CA ALA A 240 -64.57 12.14 -2.53
C ALA A 240 -63.11 11.63 -2.52
N SER A 241 -62.16 12.10 -3.35
CA SER A 241 -61.60 13.45 -3.51
C SER A 241 -61.13 14.08 -2.20
N ASN A 242 -59.82 14.06 -1.95
CA ASN A 242 -59.10 15.32 -1.80
C ASN A 242 -57.59 15.17 -2.03
N ALA A 243 -57.09 15.86 -3.06
CA ALA A 243 -55.72 16.35 -3.12
C ALA A 243 -55.73 17.78 -2.59
N GLY A 244 -54.85 18.08 -1.64
CA GLY A 244 -54.58 19.44 -1.15
C GLY A 244 -53.16 19.85 -1.55
N ASN A 245 -53.09 20.98 -2.25
CA ASN A 245 -51.92 21.62 -2.87
C ASN A 245 -50.95 22.26 -1.86
N GLY A 246 -49.76 22.63 -2.34
CA GLY A 246 -48.66 23.22 -1.56
C GLY A 246 -48.76 24.71 -1.21
N ASN A 247 -47.79 25.17 -0.42
CA ASN A 247 -46.91 26.34 -0.63
C ASN A 247 -45.85 26.34 0.47
#